data_AF-A0A2H5ZRK3-F1
#
_entry.id   AF-A0A2H5ZRK3-F1
#
_cell.length_a   1.000
_cell.length_b   1.000
_cell.length_c   1.000
_cell.angle_alpha   90.00
_cell.angle_beta   90.00
_cell.angle_gamma   90.00
#
_symmetry.space_group_name_H-M   'P 1'
#
loop_
_entity.id
_entity.type
_entity.pdbx_description
1 polymer ?
#
loop_
_entity_poly.entity_id
_entity_poly.type
_entity_poly.pdbx_seq_one_letter_code
_entity_poly.pdbx_strand_id
1 'polypeptide(L)'
;MYLHLGDDRVVRTAEVVAILDARLLRASEANQRFFERAAAAGQVLGHNLAGARSLVLTVRGLYPSPISATTLARRARAGLKAIPR
;
A
#
# COMPACT_ATOMS: atom_id res chain seq x y z
N MET A 1 -5.47 1.47 15.46
CA MET A 1 -6.37 2.01 14.41
C MET A 1 -6.26 1.16 13.15
N TYR A 2 -7.31 1.12 12.34
CA TYR A 2 -7.32 0.46 11.04
C TYR A 2 -7.39 1.50 9.91
N LEU A 3 -6.71 1.22 8.81
CA LEU A 3 -6.78 1.99 7.58
C LEU A 3 -7.68 1.25 6.58
N HIS A 4 -8.78 1.89 6.18
CA HIS A 4 -9.65 1.38 5.12
C HIS A 4 -9.02 1.62 3.76
N LEU A 5 -8.74 0.53 3.04
CA LEU A 5 -8.11 0.53 1.73
C LEU A 5 -9.12 0.64 0.59
N GLY A 6 -10.41 0.42 0.85
CA GLY A 6 -11.41 0.20 -0.20
C GLY A 6 -11.57 -1.29 -0.50
N ASP A 7 -12.51 -1.65 -1.36
CA ASP A 7 -12.86 -3.02 -1.74
C ASP A 7 -13.07 -3.95 -0.52
N ASP A 8 -13.72 -3.43 0.53
CA ASP A 8 -13.96 -4.12 1.81
C ASP A 8 -12.69 -4.59 2.54
N ARG A 9 -11.53 -4.00 2.23
CA ARG A 9 -10.25 -4.32 2.89
C ARG A 9 -9.82 -3.28 3.90
N VAL A 10 -9.26 -3.77 5.01
CA VAL A 10 -8.63 -2.96 6.05
C VAL A 10 -7.29 -3.55 6.45
N VAL A 11 -6.35 -2.69 6.84
CA VAL A 11 -5.07 -3.09 7.44
C VAL A 11 -4.86 -2.34 8.74
N ARG A 12 -4.03 -2.88 9.65
CA ARG A 12 -3.65 -2.14 10.86
C ARG A 12 -2.77 -0.96 10.44
N THR A 13 -3.09 0.25 10.87
CA THR A 13 -2.30 1.44 10.54
C THR A 13 -0.85 1.32 11.04
N ALA A 14 -0.65 0.63 12.18
CA ALA A 14 0.68 0.37 12.74
C ALA A 14 1.54 -0.61 11.90
N GLU A 15 0.94 -1.36 10.98
CA GLU A 15 1.65 -2.28 10.10
C GLU A 15 2.02 -1.61 8.76
N VAL A 16 1.54 -0.39 8.50
CA VAL A 16 1.81 0.34 7.25
C VAL A 16 3.24 0.85 7.26
N VAL A 17 4.02 0.43 6.27
CA VAL A 17 5.41 0.86 6.05
C VAL A 17 5.43 2.02 5.05
N ALA A 18 4.69 1.90 3.96
CA ALA A 18 4.62 2.93 2.92
C ALA A 18 3.27 2.92 2.19
N ILE A 19 2.91 4.08 1.64
CA ILE A 19 1.77 4.24 0.74
C ILE A 19 2.33 4.85 -0.55
N LEU A 20 2.26 4.08 -1.64
CA LEU A 20 2.83 4.44 -2.93
C LEU A 20 1.72 4.79 -3.92
N ASP A 21 1.97 5.78 -4.77
CA ASP A 21 1.11 6.03 -5.93
C ASP A 21 1.33 4.91 -6.96
N ALA A 22 0.25 4.31 -7.47
CA ALA A 22 0.36 3.17 -8.38
C ALA A 22 1.09 3.52 -9.70
N ARG A 23 1.15 4.80 -10.10
CA ARG A 23 1.92 5.25 -11.26
C ARG A 23 3.42 5.00 -11.08
N LEU A 24 3.92 5.00 -9.84
CA LEU A 24 5.34 4.77 -9.53
C LEU A 24 5.76 3.31 -9.78
N LEU A 25 4.82 2.37 -9.78
CA LEU A 25 5.08 0.98 -10.16
C LEU A 25 5.46 0.87 -11.64
N ARG A 26 4.99 1.78 -12.48
CA ARG A 26 5.29 1.77 -13.93
C ARG A 26 6.47 2.67 -14.29
N ALA A 27 6.77 3.68 -13.48
CA ALA A 27 7.76 4.70 -13.80
C ALA A 27 9.22 4.36 -13.41
N SER A 28 9.45 3.30 -12.64
CA SER A 28 10.79 2.94 -12.14
C SER A 28 11.05 1.45 -12.26
N GLU A 29 12.16 1.09 -12.90
CA GLU A 29 12.61 -0.31 -13.01
C GLU A 29 12.82 -0.96 -11.63
N ALA A 30 13.33 -0.20 -10.65
CA ALA A 30 13.51 -0.70 -9.29
C ALA A 30 12.17 -1.08 -8.64
N ASN A 31 11.13 -0.26 -8.83
CA ASN A 31 9.79 -0.54 -8.32
C ASN A 31 9.14 -1.71 -9.06
N GLN A 32 9.33 -1.81 -10.37
CA GLN A 32 8.86 -2.94 -11.17
C GLN A 32 9.46 -4.26 -10.66
N ARG A 33 10.79 -4.33 -10.55
CA ARG A 33 11.49 -5.51 -10.03
C ARG A 33 11.08 -5.86 -8.59
N PHE A 34 10.87 -4.86 -7.73
CA PHE A 34 10.36 -5.08 -6.38
C PHE A 34 8.96 -5.70 -6.41
N PHE A 35 8.06 -5.15 -7.23
CA PHE A 35 6.69 -5.63 -7.34
C PHE A 35 6.61 -7.04 -7.94
N GLU A 36 7.39 -7.33 -8.98
CA GLU A 36 7.49 -8.65 -9.61
C GLU A 36 7.94 -9.72 -8.61
N ARG A 37 8.97 -9.42 -7.80
CA ARG A 37 9.43 -10.34 -6.74
C ARG A 37 8.34 -10.57 -5.69
N ALA A 38 7.68 -9.50 -5.25
CA ALA A 38 6.59 -9.60 -4.29
C ALA A 38 5.41 -10.42 -4.84
N ALA A 39 5.09 -10.25 -6.12
CA ALA A 39 4.04 -11.02 -6.81
C ALA A 39 4.44 -12.50 -6.91
N ALA A 40 5.66 -12.80 -7.33
CA ALA A 40 6.20 -14.16 -7.42
C ALA A 40 6.24 -14.87 -6.05
N ALA A 41 6.46 -14.12 -4.98
CA ALA A 41 6.43 -14.62 -3.60
C ALA A 41 5.01 -14.71 -2.99
N GLY A 42 3.96 -14.37 -3.74
CA GLY A 42 2.57 -14.39 -3.24
C GLY A 42 2.27 -13.29 -2.20
N GLN A 43 3.09 -12.24 -2.15
CA GLN A 43 2.99 -11.15 -1.16
C GLN A 43 2.13 -9.97 -1.64
N VAL A 44 1.60 -10.02 -2.86
CA VAL A 44 0.61 -9.06 -3.35
C VAL A 44 -0.78 -9.57 -2.95
N LEU A 45 -1.32 -8.98 -1.89
CA LEU A 45 -2.55 -9.40 -1.23
C LEU A 45 -3.69 -8.49 -1.67
N GLY A 46 -4.39 -8.87 -2.73
CA GLY A 46 -5.44 -8.05 -3.31
C GLY A 46 -5.95 -8.57 -4.64
N HIS A 47 -7.07 -8.02 -5.08
CA HIS A 47 -7.55 -8.17 -6.45
C HIS A 47 -7.41 -6.83 -7.17
N ASN A 48 -7.51 -6.85 -8.49
CA ASN A 48 -7.57 -5.64 -9.32
C ASN A 48 -6.37 -4.67 -9.20
N LEU A 49 -5.15 -5.18 -9.35
CA LEU A 49 -3.96 -4.33 -9.48
C LEU A 49 -4.06 -3.32 -10.64
N ALA A 50 -4.71 -3.72 -11.74
CA ALA A 50 -4.85 -2.89 -12.93
C ALA A 50 -5.65 -1.60 -12.67
N GLY A 51 -6.66 -1.65 -11.79
CA GLY A 51 -7.47 -0.50 -11.37
C GLY A 51 -6.95 0.24 -10.13
N ALA A 52 -5.82 -0.20 -9.57
CA ALA A 52 -5.30 0.40 -8.34
C ALA A 52 -4.79 1.83 -8.59
N ARG A 53 -5.15 2.75 -7.70
CA ARG A 53 -4.63 4.13 -7.66
C ARG A 53 -3.49 4.28 -6.66
N SER A 54 -3.37 3.35 -5.73
CA SER A 54 -2.24 3.27 -4.80
C SER A 54 -1.93 1.84 -4.40
N LEU A 55 -0.74 1.66 -3.81
CA LEU A 55 -0.28 0.42 -3.22
C LEU A 55 0.13 0.68 -1.77
N VAL A 56 -0.45 -0.05 -0.83
CA VAL A 56 -0.09 0.02 0.59
C VAL A 56 0.87 -1.11 0.91
N LEU A 57 2.10 -0.76 1.23
CA LEU A 57 3.08 -1.70 1.74
C LEU A 57 2.92 -1.82 3.25
N THR A 58 2.78 -3.06 3.71
CA THR A 58 2.76 -3.41 5.13
C THR A 58 3.86 -4.43 5.44
N VAL A 59 4.10 -4.68 6.72
CA VAL A 59 4.99 -5.79 7.15
C VAL A 59 4.51 -7.18 6.72
N ARG A 60 3.24 -7.32 6.30
CA ARG A 60 2.64 -8.59 5.85
C ARG A 60 2.63 -8.76 4.33
N GLY A 61 2.76 -7.68 3.58
CA GLY A 61 2.59 -7.71 2.13
C GLY A 61 2.08 -6.39 1.55
N LEU A 62 1.82 -6.42 0.24
CA LEU A 62 1.44 -5.28 -0.59
C LEU A 62 -0.04 -5.36 -0.91
N TYR A 63 -0.78 -4.29 -0.65
CA TYR A 63 -2.22 -4.23 -0.85
C TYR A 63 -2.56 -3.16 -1.90
N PRO A 64 -3.05 -3.54 -3.10
CA PRO A 64 -3.58 -2.58 -4.05
C PRO A 64 -4.85 -1.92 -3.49
N SER A 65 -5.06 -0.66 -3.84
CA SER A 65 -6.22 0.12 -3.42
C SER A 65 -6.75 1.02 -4.54
N PRO A 66 -8.08 1.13 -4.71
CA PRO A 66 -8.70 2.10 -5.62
C PRO A 66 -8.66 3.53 -5.07
N ILE A 67 -8.16 3.74 -3.85
CA ILE A 67 -8.07 5.05 -3.21
C ILE A 67 -6.72 5.68 -3.53
N SER A 68 -6.66 7.01 -3.70
CA SER A 68 -5.38 7.69 -3.96
C SER A 68 -4.42 7.59 -2.76
N ALA A 69 -3.12 7.56 -3.05
CA ALA A 69 -2.07 7.53 -2.02
C ALA A 69 -2.20 8.71 -1.03
N THR A 70 -2.51 9.90 -1.54
CA THR A 70 -2.73 11.12 -0.73
C THR A 70 -3.92 11.00 0.22
N THR A 71 -5.02 10.38 -0.22
CA THR A 71 -6.21 10.18 0.62
C THR A 71 -5.95 9.14 1.70
N LEU A 72 -5.30 8.03 1.36
CA LEU A 72 -4.90 7.01 2.33
C LEU A 72 -3.91 7.57 3.36
N ALA A 73 -2.91 8.35 2.93
CA ALA A 73 -1.96 8.98 3.83
C ALA A 73 -2.67 9.90 4.84
N ARG A 74 -3.64 10.70 4.40
CA ARG A 74 -4.46 11.54 5.29
C ARG A 74 -5.23 10.70 6.31
N ARG A 75 -5.84 9.58 5.89
CA ARG A 75 -6.56 8.67 6.79
C ARG A 75 -5.61 7.95 7.76
N ALA A 76 -4.42 7.58 7.33
CA ALA A 76 -3.43 6.89 8.15
C ALA A 76 -2.91 7.77 9.29
N ARG A 77 -2.79 9.10 9.09
CA ARG A 77 -2.26 10.03 10.10
C ARG A 77 -2.95 9.94 11.47
N ALA A 78 -4.25 9.66 11.52
CA ALA A 78 -4.95 9.50 12.80
C ALA A 78 -4.48 8.29 13.63
N GLY A 79 -3.77 7.33 13.01
CA GLY A 79 -3.28 6.10 13.65
C GLY A 79 -1.77 5.93 13.62
N LEU A 80 -1.01 6.88 13.06
CA LEU A 80 0.45 6.85 13.05
C LEU A 80 0.98 7.44 14.36
N LYS A 81 1.92 6.74 14.98
CA LYS A 81 2.69 7.27 16.12
C LYS A 81 3.93 7.95 15.58
N ALA A 82 4.27 9.11 16.14
CA ALA A 82 5.55 9.73 15.86
C ALA A 82 6.69 8.78 16.28
N ILE A 83 7.75 8.70 15.48
CA ILE A 83 8.97 8.02 15.90
C ILE A 83 9.60 8.92 16.99
N PRO A 84 9.75 8.44 18.24
CA PRO A 84 10.42 9.21 19.28
C PRO A 84 11.84 9.52 18.82
N ARG A 85 12.26 10.79 18.99
CA ARG A 85 13.61 11.25 18.68
C ARG A 85 14.63 10.72 19.66
#